data_AF-A0A950VDQ6-F1
#
_entry.id   AF-A0A950VDQ6-F1
#
_cell.length_a   1.000
_cell.length_b   1.000
_cell.length_c   1.000
_cell.angle_alpha   90.00
_cell.angle_beta   90.00
_cell.angle_gamma   90.00
#
_symmetry.space_group_name_H-M   'P 1'
#
loop_
_entity.id
_entity.type
_entity.pdbx_description
1 polymer ?
#
loop_
_entity_poly.entity_id
_entity_poly.type
_entity_poly.pdbx_seq_one_letter_code
_entity_poly.pdbx_strand_id
1 'polypeptide(L)'
;GLTAIQGGAGSVFFYAAPSSTEGLSLVAGGSGGNTIVGASNNVVVYASAGNASGSGQGALLVAGSGNETLFGAASAGDDQLWGSFGGGDDLLVAGSGNDALIGGTGNDSLFGGGGQDAFYVVSASLLGAITSATVTPGRDLIANVHAGDVLALTGFDSLYGGAGSAAAAVSSALASGSNTVVLRDGTSITFAGDIRALHVASS
;
A
#
# COMPACT_ATOMS: atom_id res chain seq x y z
N GLY A 1 19.88 -17.90 -2.93
CA GLY A 1 20.78 -17.29 -1.92
C GLY A 1 20.12 -16.02 -1.42
N LEU A 2 20.32 -15.66 -0.15
CA LEU A 2 19.83 -14.40 0.42
C LEU A 2 20.77 -13.28 -0.03
N THR A 3 20.23 -12.26 -0.70
CA THR A 3 20.97 -11.03 -1.02
C THR A 3 20.53 -9.95 -0.04
N ALA A 4 21.48 -9.38 0.71
CA ALA A 4 21.23 -8.29 1.64
C ALA A 4 21.89 -7.01 1.14
N ILE A 5 21.11 -5.93 1.02
CA ILE A 5 21.57 -4.59 0.67
C ILE A 5 21.25 -3.67 1.85
N GLN A 6 22.26 -2.98 2.41
CA GLN A 6 22.09 -2.11 3.56
C GLN A 6 22.67 -0.71 3.29
N GLY A 7 21.88 0.32 3.61
CA GLY A 7 22.25 1.72 3.54
C GLY A 7 22.92 2.29 4.78
N GLY A 8 23.63 3.40 4.56
CA GLY A 8 24.24 4.23 5.59
C GLY A 8 23.33 5.38 6.05
N ALA A 9 23.92 6.50 6.46
CA ALA A 9 23.16 7.69 6.81
C ALA A 9 22.82 8.57 5.60
N GLY A 10 21.64 9.21 5.62
CA GLY A 10 21.16 10.11 4.57
C GLY A 10 20.19 9.42 3.61
N SER A 11 19.48 10.21 2.80
CA SER A 11 18.59 9.67 1.76
C SER A 11 19.37 8.90 0.71
N VAL A 12 19.01 7.63 0.51
CA VAL A 12 19.63 6.74 -0.48
C VAL A 12 18.56 6.15 -1.41
N PHE A 13 18.95 5.90 -2.66
CA PHE A 13 18.16 5.15 -3.63
C PHE A 13 18.69 3.71 -3.72
N PHE A 14 17.84 2.73 -3.45
CA PHE A 14 18.15 1.31 -3.60
C PHE A 14 17.31 0.68 -4.70
N TYR A 15 17.99 -0.09 -5.57
CA TYR A 15 17.35 -0.96 -6.54
C TYR A 15 17.80 -2.39 -6.28
N ALA A 16 16.87 -3.26 -5.88
CA ALA A 16 17.15 -4.68 -5.89
C ALA A 16 17.16 -5.15 -7.36
N ALA A 17 18.26 -5.73 -7.82
CA ALA A 17 18.31 -6.31 -9.15
C ALA A 17 17.53 -7.64 -9.19
N PRO A 18 16.80 -7.95 -10.28
CA PRO A 18 16.15 -9.24 -10.44
C PRO A 18 17.20 -10.35 -10.36
N SER A 19 17.02 -11.28 -9.43
CA SER A 19 17.90 -12.44 -9.31
C SER A 19 17.27 -13.62 -10.04
N SER A 20 18.05 -14.36 -10.84
CA SER A 20 17.61 -15.58 -11.54
C SER A 20 17.38 -16.78 -10.59
N THR A 21 17.36 -16.52 -9.29
CA THR A 21 17.16 -17.53 -8.24
C THR A 21 15.99 -17.09 -7.38
N GLU A 22 15.09 -18.03 -7.07
CA GLU A 22 13.97 -17.91 -6.12
C GLU A 22 14.48 -17.63 -4.68
N GLY A 23 15.20 -16.54 -4.47
CA GLY A 23 15.81 -16.15 -3.21
C GLY A 23 15.09 -14.94 -2.62
N LEU A 24 14.94 -14.89 -1.31
CA LEU A 24 14.51 -13.69 -0.59
C LEU A 24 15.54 -12.57 -0.79
N SER A 25 15.10 -11.38 -1.17
CA SER A 25 15.92 -10.16 -1.18
C SER A 25 15.60 -9.33 0.07
N LEU A 26 16.62 -8.93 0.84
CA LEU A 26 16.47 -8.02 1.98
C LEU A 26 17.11 -6.68 1.64
N VAL A 27 16.32 -5.60 1.65
CA VAL A 27 16.83 -4.24 1.41
C VAL A 27 16.53 -3.36 2.61
N ALA A 28 17.56 -2.77 3.21
CA ALA A 28 17.45 -1.85 4.33
C ALA A 28 18.00 -0.47 3.96
N GLY A 29 17.16 0.57 4.04
CA GLY A 29 17.47 1.92 3.59
C GLY A 29 18.54 2.68 4.40
N GLY A 30 18.69 2.38 5.69
CA GLY A 30 19.41 3.26 6.62
C GLY A 30 18.60 4.53 6.96
N SER A 31 19.13 5.45 7.79
CA SER A 31 18.41 6.70 8.13
C SER A 31 18.17 7.61 6.93
N GLY A 32 17.01 8.27 6.89
CA GLY A 32 16.67 9.31 5.91
C GLY A 32 15.46 8.92 5.07
N GLY A 33 14.94 9.85 4.27
CA GLY A 33 13.88 9.54 3.31
C GLY A 33 14.47 8.76 2.15
N ASN A 34 14.30 7.44 2.16
CA ASN A 34 14.89 6.55 1.16
C ASN A 34 13.88 6.21 0.08
N THR A 35 14.37 5.99 -1.14
CA THR A 35 13.58 5.35 -2.19
C THR A 35 14.10 3.94 -2.37
N ILE A 36 13.26 2.95 -2.14
CA ILE A 36 13.62 1.54 -2.27
C ILE A 36 12.68 0.91 -3.28
N VAL A 37 13.26 0.35 -4.35
CA VAL A 37 12.52 -0.39 -5.37
C VAL A 37 12.90 -1.87 -5.31
N GLY A 38 11.90 -2.71 -5.10
CA GLY A 38 11.99 -4.16 -5.08
C GLY A 38 12.35 -4.75 -6.44
N ALA A 39 12.83 -5.99 -6.43
CA ALA A 39 13.13 -6.78 -7.60
C ALA A 39 11.93 -7.65 -7.98
N SER A 40 11.98 -8.34 -9.12
CA SER A 40 10.89 -9.22 -9.60
C SER A 40 10.67 -10.52 -8.80
N ASN A 41 11.21 -10.60 -7.57
CA ASN A 41 11.10 -11.73 -6.65
C ASN A 41 10.59 -11.22 -5.29
N ASN A 42 10.09 -12.12 -4.43
CA ASN A 42 9.66 -11.75 -3.08
C ASN A 42 10.76 -10.96 -2.33
N VAL A 43 10.50 -9.69 -2.07
CA VAL A 43 11.41 -8.78 -1.38
C VAL A 43 10.83 -8.39 -0.01
N VAL A 44 11.70 -8.39 1.00
CA VAL A 44 11.43 -7.72 2.27
C VAL A 44 12.20 -6.41 2.28
N VAL A 45 11.48 -5.29 2.36
CA VAL A 45 12.03 -3.94 2.37
C VAL A 45 11.82 -3.29 3.73
N TYR A 46 12.89 -2.71 4.29
CA TYR A 46 12.83 -1.88 5.49
C TYR A 46 13.36 -0.47 5.21
N ALA A 47 12.54 0.55 5.41
CA ALA A 47 13.04 1.89 5.69
C ALA A 47 13.48 1.93 7.16
N SER A 48 14.75 1.64 7.45
CA SER A 48 15.22 1.65 8.84
C SER A 48 15.37 3.07 9.37
N ALA A 49 14.72 3.36 10.51
CA ALA A 49 14.97 4.56 11.28
C ALA A 49 16.42 4.53 11.81
N GLY A 50 17.35 5.24 11.15
CA GLY A 50 18.52 5.71 11.88
C GLY A 50 18.08 6.88 12.76
N ASN A 51 18.52 6.83 14.01
CA ASN A 51 18.21 7.69 15.15
C ASN A 51 18.37 9.21 14.87
N ALA A 52 17.50 9.78 14.04
CA ALA A 52 17.41 11.19 13.75
C ALA A 52 16.10 11.71 14.37
N SER A 53 16.19 12.05 15.66
CA SER A 53 15.26 12.97 16.30
C SER A 53 15.21 14.26 15.47
N GLY A 54 14.23 14.38 14.56
CA GLY A 54 13.92 15.67 13.93
C GLY A 54 13.75 15.75 12.42
N SER A 55 13.46 14.68 11.67
CA SER A 55 13.04 14.88 10.28
C SER A 55 11.93 13.90 9.92
N GLY A 56 10.70 14.40 9.76
CA GLY A 56 9.59 13.69 9.10
C GLY A 56 9.88 13.43 7.63
N GLN A 57 10.95 12.71 7.34
CA GLN A 57 11.34 12.30 6.01
C GLN A 57 10.67 10.96 5.73
N GLY A 58 9.55 11.03 5.02
CA GLY A 58 8.92 9.86 4.43
C GLY A 58 9.85 9.09 3.51
N ALA A 59 9.70 7.79 3.49
CA ALA A 59 10.32 6.88 2.54
C ALA A 59 9.33 6.53 1.42
N LEU A 60 9.85 6.31 0.22
CA LEU A 60 9.10 5.72 -0.90
C LEU A 60 9.55 4.27 -1.08
N LEU A 61 8.69 3.33 -0.76
CA LEU A 61 8.92 1.91 -0.94
C LEU A 61 8.03 1.43 -2.07
N VAL A 62 8.63 0.86 -3.10
CA VAL A 62 7.92 0.32 -4.25
C VAL A 62 8.29 -1.15 -4.38
N ALA A 63 7.32 -2.03 -4.25
CA ALA A 63 7.47 -3.46 -4.48
C ALA A 63 7.79 -3.72 -5.96
N GLY A 64 8.40 -4.88 -6.20
CA GLY A 64 8.66 -5.33 -7.57
C GLY A 64 7.49 -6.14 -8.10
N SER A 65 7.69 -7.45 -8.20
CA SER A 65 6.62 -8.38 -8.56
C SER A 65 6.79 -9.64 -7.73
N GLY A 66 5.69 -10.26 -7.30
CA GLY A 66 5.74 -11.37 -6.38
C GLY A 66 4.93 -11.05 -5.14
N ASN A 67 5.20 -11.74 -4.03
CA ASN A 67 4.59 -11.39 -2.74
C ASN A 67 5.65 -10.66 -1.92
N GLU A 68 5.45 -9.37 -1.70
CA GLU A 68 6.40 -8.50 -1.04
C GLU A 68 5.97 -8.17 0.39
N THR A 69 6.96 -7.77 1.18
CA THR A 69 6.73 -7.21 2.50
C THR A 69 7.47 -5.89 2.63
N LEU A 70 6.73 -4.80 2.81
CA LEU A 70 7.25 -3.45 2.89
C LEU A 70 7.02 -2.92 4.30
N PHE A 71 8.11 -2.48 4.94
CA PHE A 71 8.09 -1.81 6.23
C PHE A 71 8.56 -0.37 6.08
N GLY A 72 7.65 0.58 6.31
CA GLY A 72 7.98 1.99 6.47
C GLY A 72 8.77 2.26 7.76
N ALA A 73 9.04 3.53 8.01
CA ALA A 73 9.81 3.98 9.15
C ALA A 73 9.01 3.84 10.45
N ALA A 74 9.64 3.21 11.45
CA ALA A 74 9.03 3.04 12.78
C ALA A 74 8.86 4.36 13.58
N SER A 75 9.31 5.50 13.05
CA SER A 75 9.25 6.83 13.66
C SER A 75 8.55 7.79 12.71
N ALA A 76 7.81 8.79 13.23
CA ALA A 76 6.94 9.81 12.57
C ALA A 76 7.33 10.34 11.16
N GLY A 77 7.50 9.46 10.18
CA GLY A 77 7.81 9.75 8.79
C GLY A 77 6.59 9.46 7.96
N ASP A 78 6.21 10.41 7.10
CA ASP A 78 5.03 10.29 6.24
C ASP A 78 5.41 9.44 5.00
N ASP A 79 5.27 8.12 5.10
CA ASP A 79 5.78 7.16 4.12
C ASP A 79 4.82 6.91 2.96
N GLN A 80 5.36 6.44 1.83
CA GLN A 80 4.62 5.97 0.66
C GLN A 80 5.01 4.52 0.38
N LEU A 81 4.08 3.60 0.57
CA LEU A 81 4.29 2.16 0.33
C LEU A 81 3.41 1.70 -0.82
N TRP A 82 4.04 1.25 -1.90
CA TRP A 82 3.37 0.75 -3.10
C TRP A 82 3.71 -0.74 -3.26
N GLY A 83 2.71 -1.60 -3.17
CA GLY A 83 2.82 -3.02 -3.49
C GLY A 83 2.89 -3.27 -4.99
N SER A 84 2.84 -4.53 -5.35
CA SER A 84 3.15 -5.07 -6.66
C SER A 84 1.99 -4.87 -7.63
N PHE A 85 2.29 -4.27 -8.78
CA PHE A 85 1.31 -4.08 -9.86
C PHE A 85 1.29 -5.25 -10.86
N GLY A 86 2.20 -6.22 -10.72
CA GLY A 86 2.39 -7.36 -11.62
C GLY A 86 1.83 -8.69 -11.09
N GLY A 87 0.95 -8.65 -10.10
CA GLY A 87 0.53 -9.77 -9.25
C GLY A 87 1.33 -9.84 -7.96
N GLY A 88 0.67 -10.27 -6.89
CA GLY A 88 1.26 -10.38 -5.56
C GLY A 88 0.22 -10.35 -4.46
N ASP A 89 0.43 -11.09 -3.37
CA ASP A 89 -0.30 -10.85 -2.13
C ASP A 89 0.67 -10.18 -1.16
N ASP A 90 0.58 -8.86 -1.02
CA ASP A 90 1.59 -8.06 -0.32
C ASP A 90 1.24 -7.75 1.14
N LEU A 91 2.28 -7.52 1.94
CA LEU A 91 2.17 -7.00 3.29
C LEU A 91 2.85 -5.63 3.40
N LEU A 92 2.05 -4.58 3.57
CA LEU A 92 2.55 -3.21 3.73
C LEU A 92 2.27 -2.73 5.15
N VAL A 93 3.32 -2.32 5.86
CA VAL A 93 3.26 -1.79 7.23
C VAL A 93 3.99 -0.46 7.27
N ALA A 94 3.25 0.66 7.31
CA ALA A 94 3.84 1.99 7.18
C ALA A 94 4.47 2.49 8.49
N GLY A 95 3.72 2.51 9.59
CA GLY A 95 4.30 2.69 10.92
C GLY A 95 3.70 3.87 11.68
N SER A 96 4.44 4.95 11.85
CA SER A 96 3.91 6.17 12.47
C SER A 96 4.22 7.34 11.56
N GLY A 97 3.25 8.23 11.34
CA GLY A 97 3.30 9.23 10.29
C GLY A 97 1.95 9.32 9.60
N ASN A 98 1.78 10.27 8.69
CA ASN A 98 0.62 10.28 7.80
C ASN A 98 1.02 9.56 6.52
N ASP A 99 0.66 8.29 6.44
CA ASP A 99 1.21 7.39 5.42
C ASP A 99 0.26 7.23 4.23
N ALA A 100 0.80 6.90 3.06
CA ALA A 100 0.04 6.56 1.86
C ALA A 100 0.36 5.12 1.41
N LEU A 101 -0.66 4.27 1.38
CA LEU A 101 -0.52 2.85 1.06
C LEU A 101 -1.31 2.50 -0.20
N ILE A 102 -0.67 1.81 -1.14
CA ILE A 102 -1.29 1.24 -2.34
C ILE A 102 -0.93 -0.24 -2.37
N GLY A 103 -1.91 -1.14 -2.26
CA GLY A 103 -1.66 -2.59 -2.32
C GLY A 103 -1.20 -3.05 -3.70
N GLY A 104 -1.81 -2.53 -4.75
CA GLY A 104 -1.51 -2.95 -6.12
C GLY A 104 -2.50 -4.02 -6.57
N THR A 105 -2.00 -5.11 -7.12
CA THR A 105 -2.83 -6.21 -7.65
C THR A 105 -2.68 -7.45 -6.77
N GLY A 106 -3.80 -8.06 -6.40
CA GLY A 106 -3.83 -9.32 -5.64
C GLY A 106 -4.51 -9.11 -4.29
N ASN A 107 -4.21 -9.92 -3.28
CA ASN A 107 -4.85 -9.81 -1.96
C ASN A 107 -3.89 -9.22 -0.95
N ASP A 108 -3.99 -7.92 -0.73
CA ASP A 108 -3.00 -7.20 0.06
C ASP A 108 -3.43 -7.01 1.51
N SER A 109 -2.46 -6.92 2.41
CA SER A 109 -2.65 -6.57 3.82
C SER A 109 -1.95 -5.25 4.13
N LEU A 110 -2.73 -4.21 4.37
CA LEU A 110 -2.28 -2.84 4.55
C LEU A 110 -2.46 -2.38 6.00
N PHE A 111 -1.37 -1.94 6.62
CA PHE A 111 -1.34 -1.42 7.98
C PHE A 111 -0.75 -0.01 7.95
N GLY A 112 -1.61 1.02 8.10
CA GLY A 112 -1.16 2.42 8.18
C GLY A 112 -0.39 2.66 9.46
N GLY A 113 -1.00 2.32 10.60
CA GLY A 113 -0.36 2.50 11.90
C GLY A 113 -0.82 3.82 12.50
N GLY A 114 0.07 4.57 13.15
CA GLY A 114 -0.33 5.77 13.88
C GLY A 114 -0.25 7.04 13.05
N GLY A 115 -1.37 7.72 12.81
CA GLY A 115 -1.42 9.01 12.14
C GLY A 115 -2.73 9.20 11.39
N GLN A 116 -2.73 10.04 10.35
CA GLN A 116 -3.84 10.13 9.39
C GLN A 116 -3.40 9.53 8.07
N ASP A 117 -3.80 8.27 7.84
CA ASP A 117 -3.31 7.49 6.71
C ASP A 117 -4.28 7.55 5.52
N ALA A 118 -3.74 7.34 4.33
CA ALA A 118 -4.48 7.26 3.08
C ALA A 118 -4.25 5.91 2.40
N PHE A 119 -5.31 5.11 2.31
CA PHE A 119 -5.31 3.83 1.61
C PHE A 119 -5.90 4.00 0.23
N TYR A 120 -5.12 3.74 -0.82
CA TYR A 120 -5.59 3.83 -2.19
C TYR A 120 -5.86 2.44 -2.73
N VAL A 121 -7.09 2.26 -3.20
CA VAL A 121 -7.50 1.07 -3.95
C VAL A 121 -7.68 1.49 -5.40
N VAL A 122 -6.99 0.80 -6.30
CA VAL A 122 -7.02 1.07 -7.73
C VAL A 122 -7.83 -0.02 -8.41
N SER A 123 -8.79 0.36 -9.24
CA SER A 123 -9.61 -0.65 -9.93
C SER A 123 -8.74 -1.60 -10.75
N ALA A 124 -9.13 -2.88 -10.77
CA ALA A 124 -8.44 -3.89 -11.57
C ALA A 124 -8.43 -3.52 -13.06
N SER A 125 -9.48 -2.85 -13.54
CA SER A 125 -9.56 -2.35 -14.91
C SER A 125 -8.52 -1.26 -15.20
N LEU A 126 -8.34 -0.29 -14.30
CA LEU A 126 -7.32 0.76 -14.47
C LEU A 126 -5.93 0.16 -14.39
N LEU A 127 -5.68 -0.73 -13.42
CA LEU A 127 -4.41 -1.42 -13.30
C LEU A 127 -4.10 -2.24 -14.55
N GLY A 128 -5.06 -3.00 -15.08
CA GLY A 128 -4.86 -3.77 -16.31
C GLY A 128 -4.60 -2.90 -17.54
N ALA A 129 -5.16 -1.69 -17.59
CA ALA A 129 -4.86 -0.72 -18.64
C ALA A 129 -3.42 -0.16 -18.51
N ILE A 130 -2.96 0.12 -17.29
CA ILE A 130 -1.61 0.65 -17.02
C ILE A 130 -0.54 -0.42 -17.23
N THR A 131 -0.82 -1.67 -16.82
CA THR A 131 0.15 -2.77 -16.87
C THR A 131 0.08 -3.58 -18.16
N SER A 132 -0.89 -3.29 -19.03
CA SER A 132 -1.20 -4.07 -20.23
C SER A 132 -1.39 -5.57 -19.91
N ALA A 133 -1.95 -5.86 -18.74
CA ALA A 133 -2.20 -7.21 -18.24
C ALA A 133 -3.67 -7.40 -17.84
N THR A 134 -4.15 -8.63 -17.87
CA THR A 134 -5.43 -8.96 -17.23
C THR A 134 -5.19 -9.02 -15.73
N VAL A 135 -5.75 -8.07 -14.98
CA VAL A 135 -5.67 -8.02 -13.53
C VAL A 135 -6.91 -8.69 -12.93
N THR A 136 -6.69 -9.66 -12.05
CA THR A 136 -7.78 -10.24 -11.27
C THR A 136 -8.12 -9.31 -10.10
N PRO A 137 -9.40 -9.03 -9.84
CA PRO A 137 -9.80 -8.26 -8.67
C PRO A 137 -9.30 -8.89 -7.37
N GLY A 138 -8.80 -8.02 -6.49
CA GLY A 138 -8.19 -8.38 -5.21
C GLY A 138 -9.17 -8.46 -4.05
N ARG A 139 -8.73 -9.10 -2.96
CA ARG A 139 -9.35 -8.97 -1.64
C ARG A 139 -8.39 -8.37 -0.63
N ASP A 140 -8.50 -7.07 -0.42
CA ASP A 140 -7.59 -6.33 0.45
C ASP A 140 -8.09 -6.31 1.89
N LEU A 141 -7.16 -6.37 2.82
CA LEU A 141 -7.37 -6.17 4.25
C LEU A 141 -6.67 -4.87 4.66
N ILE A 142 -7.42 -3.94 5.24
CA ILE A 142 -6.87 -2.74 5.86
C ILE A 142 -7.05 -2.85 7.38
N ALA A 143 -5.96 -2.81 8.11
CA ALA A 143 -5.95 -2.94 9.56
C ALA A 143 -5.31 -1.73 10.24
N ASN A 144 -5.64 -1.55 11.53
CA ASN A 144 -5.26 -0.38 12.33
C ASN A 144 -5.74 0.94 11.74
N VAL A 145 -7.00 0.97 11.31
CA VAL A 145 -7.65 2.20 10.86
C VAL A 145 -7.99 3.06 12.07
N HIS A 146 -7.51 4.30 12.06
CA HIS A 146 -7.76 5.31 13.08
C HIS A 146 -8.70 6.42 12.59
N ALA A 147 -9.30 7.11 13.55
CA ALA A 147 -10.10 8.28 13.28
C ALA A 147 -9.24 9.37 12.62
N GLY A 148 -9.45 9.59 11.33
CA GLY A 148 -8.60 10.48 10.54
C GLY A 148 -8.26 9.92 9.17
N ASP A 149 -8.24 8.59 9.07
CA ASP A 149 -7.81 7.88 7.87
C ASP A 149 -8.81 7.99 6.73
N VAL A 150 -8.30 7.88 5.51
CA VAL A 150 -9.06 7.99 4.28
C VAL A 150 -8.88 6.72 3.47
N LEU A 151 -10.00 6.19 2.95
CA LEU A 151 -9.98 5.19 1.89
C LEU A 151 -10.31 5.88 0.57
N ALA A 152 -9.37 5.84 -0.36
CA ALA A 152 -9.46 6.45 -1.67
C ALA A 152 -9.64 5.37 -2.75
N LEU A 153 -10.79 5.38 -3.42
CA LEU A 153 -11.10 4.50 -4.53
C LEU A 153 -10.77 5.23 -5.85
N THR A 154 -9.81 4.72 -6.62
CA THR A 154 -9.27 5.33 -7.85
C THR A 154 -9.57 4.46 -9.07
N GLY A 155 -9.91 5.10 -10.19
CA GLY A 155 -10.26 4.39 -11.44
C GLY A 155 -11.61 3.69 -11.43
N PHE A 156 -12.38 3.82 -10.34
CA PHE A 156 -13.77 3.44 -10.30
C PHE A 156 -14.58 4.59 -10.91
N ASP A 157 -14.74 4.57 -12.23
CA ASP A 157 -15.49 5.61 -12.95
C ASP A 157 -16.87 5.80 -12.30
N SER A 158 -17.21 7.06 -12.07
CA SER A 158 -18.46 7.42 -11.43
C SER A 158 -19.62 6.89 -12.27
N LEU A 159 -20.42 6.00 -11.69
CA LEU A 159 -21.84 5.93 -12.01
C LEU A 159 -22.22 5.39 -13.42
N TYR A 160 -22.25 4.06 -13.65
CA TYR A 160 -23.39 3.56 -14.45
C TYR A 160 -24.65 3.80 -13.60
N GLY A 161 -25.40 4.83 -14.01
CA GLY A 161 -26.56 5.40 -13.33
C GLY A 161 -27.62 4.41 -12.88
N GLY A 162 -28.12 4.62 -11.68
CA GLY A 162 -29.24 3.89 -11.10
C GLY A 162 -29.22 4.02 -9.57
N ALA A 163 -30.37 4.35 -8.98
CA ALA A 163 -30.54 4.47 -7.53
C ALA A 163 -30.02 3.22 -6.81
N GLY A 164 -29.01 3.40 -5.95
CA GLY A 164 -28.22 2.31 -5.36
C GLY A 164 -26.71 2.41 -5.63
N SER A 165 -26.20 3.62 -5.85
CA SER A 165 -24.79 3.94 -6.07
C SER A 165 -23.87 3.29 -5.02
N ALA A 166 -22.61 3.03 -5.35
CA ALA A 166 -21.59 2.60 -4.38
C ALA A 166 -21.55 3.49 -3.12
N ALA A 167 -21.96 4.76 -3.23
CA ALA A 167 -22.19 5.67 -2.09
C ALA A 167 -23.28 5.21 -1.08
N ALA A 168 -24.30 4.46 -1.53
CA ALA A 168 -25.39 3.94 -0.69
C ALA A 168 -24.99 2.67 0.09
N ALA A 169 -24.09 1.84 -0.46
CA ALA A 169 -23.50 0.71 0.27
C ALA A 169 -22.48 1.17 1.33
N VAL A 170 -21.96 2.40 1.19
CA VAL A 170 -20.86 2.94 2.02
C VAL A 170 -21.36 3.75 3.21
N SER A 171 -22.53 4.39 3.15
CA SER A 171 -22.99 5.25 4.25
C SER A 171 -23.32 4.49 5.56
N SER A 172 -23.49 3.17 5.51
CA SER A 172 -23.74 2.31 6.68
C SER A 172 -22.50 1.56 7.20
N ALA A 173 -21.34 1.68 6.55
CA ALA A 173 -20.10 0.97 6.90
C ALA A 173 -19.13 1.82 7.77
N LEU A 174 -19.61 2.95 8.28
CA LEU A 174 -18.83 3.90 9.10
C LEU A 174 -19.07 3.72 10.61
N ALA A 175 -19.47 2.52 11.02
CA ALA A 175 -19.66 2.18 12.42
C ALA A 175 -18.54 1.24 12.89
N SER A 176 -18.14 1.39 14.15
CA SER A 176 -17.13 0.57 14.83
C SER A 176 -17.35 -0.93 14.56
N GLY A 177 -16.38 -1.59 13.93
CA GLY A 177 -16.47 -3.01 13.59
C GLY A 177 -15.64 -3.36 12.35
N SER A 178 -15.72 -4.63 11.94
CA SER A 178 -15.17 -5.09 10.65
C SER A 178 -16.19 -4.82 9.55
N ASN A 179 -15.80 -4.05 8.56
CA ASN A 179 -16.61 -3.61 7.44
C ASN A 179 -16.04 -4.18 6.15
N THR A 180 -16.89 -4.69 5.26
CA THR A 180 -16.48 -5.16 3.92
C THR A 180 -17.18 -4.35 2.84
N VAL A 181 -16.41 -3.75 1.95
CA VAL A 181 -16.87 -3.04 0.76
C VAL A 181 -16.57 -3.91 -0.45
N VAL A 182 -17.57 -4.17 -1.28
CA VAL A 182 -17.40 -4.90 -2.55
C VAL A 182 -17.66 -3.94 -3.71
N LEU A 183 -16.70 -3.87 -4.64
CA LEU A 183 -16.67 -2.97 -5.78
C LEU A 183 -17.15 -3.69 -7.05
N ARG A 184 -17.49 -2.91 -8.09
CA ARG A 184 -18.14 -3.43 -9.30
C ARG A 184 -17.27 -4.34 -10.15
N ASP A 185 -15.95 -4.15 -10.10
CA ASP A 185 -15.00 -5.04 -10.75
C ASP A 185 -14.83 -6.37 -10.00
N GLY A 186 -15.41 -6.51 -8.80
CA GLY A 186 -15.26 -7.67 -7.94
C GLY A 186 -14.22 -7.48 -6.83
N THR A 187 -13.50 -6.37 -6.81
CA THR A 187 -12.53 -6.04 -5.76
C THR A 187 -13.27 -5.91 -4.44
N SER A 188 -12.75 -6.52 -3.38
CA SER A 188 -13.34 -6.40 -2.04
C SER A 188 -12.33 -5.89 -1.04
N ILE A 189 -12.75 -4.98 -0.16
CA ILE A 189 -11.90 -4.38 0.86
C ILE A 189 -12.53 -4.69 2.20
N THR A 190 -11.78 -5.29 3.11
CA THR A 190 -12.19 -5.47 4.51
C THR A 190 -11.38 -4.56 5.40
N PHE A 191 -12.02 -3.81 6.28
CA PHE A 191 -11.32 -2.95 7.24
C PHE A 191 -11.96 -2.96 8.61
N ALA A 192 -11.15 -2.83 9.65
CA ALA A 192 -11.60 -2.75 11.03
C ALA A 192 -11.23 -1.40 11.63
N GLY A 193 -12.24 -0.58 11.96
CA GLY A 193 -12.06 0.76 12.52
C GLY A 193 -12.92 1.82 11.83
N ASP A 194 -12.72 3.08 12.25
CA ASP A 194 -13.51 4.23 11.78
C ASP A 194 -12.74 5.01 10.72
N ILE A 195 -13.18 4.93 9.46
CA ILE A 195 -12.62 5.75 8.36
C ILE A 195 -13.27 7.13 8.40
N ARG A 196 -12.46 8.20 8.33
CA ARG A 196 -12.93 9.59 8.33
C ARG A 196 -13.71 9.93 7.07
N ALA A 197 -13.25 9.45 5.92
CA ALA A 197 -13.89 9.71 4.63
C ALA A 197 -13.62 8.58 3.63
N LEU A 198 -14.65 8.19 2.89
CA LEU A 198 -14.48 7.48 1.62
C LEU A 198 -14.39 8.53 0.51
N HIS A 199 -13.26 8.57 -0.19
CA HIS A 199 -13.08 9.39 -1.38
C HIS A 199 -13.18 8.51 -2.62
N VAL A 200 -14.09 8.83 -3.55
CA VAL A 200 -14.14 8.18 -4.86
C VAL A 200 -13.64 9.19 -5.88
N ALA A 201 -12.40 9.03 -6.32
CA ALA A 201 -11.82 9.88 -7.33
C ALA A 201 -12.32 9.43 -8.71
N SER A 202 -13.09 10.29 -9.38
CA SER A 202 -13.41 10.12 -10.80
C SER A 202 -12.14 10.32 -11.63
N SER A 203 -11.93 9.46 -12.64
CA SER A 203 -10.92 9.67 -13.69
C SER A 203 -11.26 10.87 -14.57
#